data_AF-A0A645DRV6-F1
#
_entry.id   AF-A0A645DRV6-F1
#
_cell.length_a   1.000
_cell.length_b   1.000
_cell.length_c   1.000
_cell.angle_alpha   90.00
_cell.angle_beta   90.00
_cell.angle_gamma   90.00
#
_symmetry.space_group_name_H-M   'P 1'
#
loop_
_entity.id
_entity.type
_entity.pdbx_description
1 polymer ?
#
loop_
_entity_poly.entity_id
_entity_poly.type
_entity_poly.pdbx_seq_one_letter_code
_entity_poly.pdbx_strand_id
1 'polypeptide(L)'
;MDPRAYKLLEMGRAETDLKGDRIRALEALSRAVDEVAGRAITINATGAVAALLGEIAVPTRLMRGFAVISRAAGLVAHIAEEQKDPSGRFIWDTIEHTIPYVSPSASQGR
;
A
#
# COMPACT_ATOMS: atom_id res chain seq x y z
N MET A 1 -11.98 8.55 -1.54
CA MET A 1 -12.25 7.12 -1.76
C MET A 1 -11.15 6.53 -2.63
N ASP A 2 -10.57 5.38 -2.27
CA ASP A 2 -9.47 4.73 -3.00
C ASP A 2 -10.07 3.85 -4.11
N PRO A 3 -9.83 4.14 -5.40
CA PRO A 3 -10.46 3.41 -6.50
C PRO A 3 -10.08 1.91 -6.52
N ARG A 4 -8.91 1.55 -6.00
CA ARG A 4 -8.46 0.15 -5.91
C ARG A 4 -9.26 -0.60 -4.86
N ALA A 5 -9.45 0.01 -3.69
CA ALA A 5 -10.25 -0.56 -2.62
C ALA A 5 -11.69 -0.78 -3.08
N TYR A 6 -12.27 0.20 -3.77
CA TYR A 6 -13.61 0.07 -4.36
C TYR A 6 -13.71 -1.15 -5.30
N LYS A 7 -12.78 -1.26 -6.26
CA LYS A 7 -12.79 -2.35 -7.23
C LYS A 7 -12.62 -3.71 -6.56
N LEU A 8 -11.72 -3.81 -5.58
CA LEU A 8 -11.51 -5.04 -4.80
C LEU A 8 -12.78 -5.49 -4.08
N LEU A 9 -13.44 -4.57 -3.38
CA LEU A 9 -14.68 -4.90 -2.66
C LEU A 9 -15.83 -5.20 -3.61
N GLU A 10 -15.90 -4.54 -4.78
CA GLU A 10 -16.86 -4.85 -5.83
C GLU A 10 -16.67 -6.28 -6.35
N MET A 11 -15.42 -6.67 -6.66
CA MET A 11 -15.09 -8.03 -7.07
C MET A 11 -15.47 -9.06 -6.00
N GLY A 12 -15.15 -8.80 -4.73
CA GLY A 12 -15.52 -9.69 -3.63
C GLY A 12 -17.03 -9.81 -3.41
N ARG A 13 -17.80 -8.75 -3.66
CA ARG A 13 -19.27 -8.78 -3.59
C ARG A 13 -19.91 -9.51 -4.76
N ALA A 14 -19.26 -9.52 -5.92
CA ALA A 14 -19.75 -10.20 -7.12
C ALA A 14 -19.49 -11.72 -7.10
N GLU A 15 -18.55 -12.19 -6.26
CA GLU A 15 -18.19 -13.59 -6.14
C GLU A 15 -19.22 -14.36 -5.30
N THR A 16 -19.92 -15.32 -5.91
CA THR A 16 -21.04 -16.03 -5.28
C THR A 16 -20.60 -16.99 -4.18
N ASP A 17 -19.36 -17.46 -4.24
CA ASP A 17 -18.80 -18.42 -3.27
C ASP A 17 -18.32 -17.74 -1.98
N LEU A 18 -18.20 -16.41 -1.97
CA LEU A 18 -17.83 -15.65 -0.78
C LEU A 18 -19.07 -15.27 0.03
N LYS A 19 -19.03 -15.52 1.35
CA LYS A 19 -20.13 -15.16 2.25
C LYS A 19 -20.28 -13.64 2.42
N GLY A 20 -19.18 -12.89 2.29
CA GLY A 20 -19.15 -11.44 2.41
C GLY A 20 -19.14 -10.93 3.86
N ASP A 21 -18.95 -11.80 4.86
CA ASP A 21 -18.97 -11.44 6.28
C ASP A 21 -17.82 -10.48 6.66
N ARG A 22 -16.62 -10.72 6.13
CA ARG A 22 -15.44 -9.88 6.35
C ARG A 22 -15.54 -8.55 5.60
N ILE A 23 -16.13 -8.55 4.40
CA ILE A 23 -16.44 -7.33 3.66
C ILE A 23 -17.42 -6.46 4.45
N ARG A 24 -18.53 -7.03 4.91
CA ARG A 24 -19.53 -6.32 5.74
C ARG A 24 -18.93 -5.82 7.05
N ALA A 25 -18.06 -6.60 7.69
CA ALA A 25 -17.36 -6.19 8.91
C ALA A 25 -16.44 -4.98 8.66
N LEU A 26 -15.69 -4.97 7.55
CA LEU A 26 -14.84 -3.84 7.17
C LEU A 26 -15.67 -2.58 6.90
N GLU A 27 -16.79 -2.70 6.20
CA GLU A 27 -17.69 -1.57 5.92
C GLU A 27 -18.36 -1.04 7.19
N ALA A 28 -18.75 -1.92 8.12
CA ALA A 28 -19.28 -1.53 9.42
C ALA A 28 -18.23 -0.78 10.25
N LEU A 29 -16.98 -1.28 10.27
CA LEU A 29 -15.87 -0.59 10.91
C LEU A 29 -15.63 0.79 10.27
N SER A 30 -15.65 0.89 8.93
CA SER A 30 -15.49 2.16 8.23
C SER A 30 -16.54 3.18 8.65
N ARG A 31 -17.82 2.78 8.73
CA ARG A 31 -18.89 3.68 9.18
C ARG A 31 -18.68 4.17 10.61
N ALA A 32 -18.31 3.27 11.53
CA ALA A 32 -18.04 3.63 12.91
C ALA A 32 -16.83 4.57 13.05
N VAL A 33 -15.77 4.33 12.26
CA VAL A 33 -14.60 5.20 12.22
C VAL A 33 -14.97 6.59 11.67
N ASP A 34 -15.79 6.66 10.62
CA ASP A 34 -16.24 7.93 10.04
C ASP A 34 -17.04 8.77 11.05
N GLU A 35 -17.93 8.11 11.81
CA GLU A 35 -18.73 8.73 12.86
C GLU A 35 -17.85 9.33 13.96
N VAL A 36 -16.90 8.55 14.49
CA VAL A 36 -15.99 9.00 15.55
C VAL A 36 -15.01 10.07 15.05
N ALA A 37 -14.56 9.98 13.80
CA ALA A 37 -13.66 10.95 13.20
C ALA A 37 -14.34 12.25 12.77
N GLY A 38 -15.68 12.28 12.70
CA GLY A 38 -16.47 13.41 12.19
C GLY A 38 -16.23 13.71 10.71
N ARG A 39 -15.64 12.78 9.96
CA ARG A 39 -15.34 12.90 8.53
C ARG A 39 -15.15 11.53 7.90
N ALA A 40 -15.31 11.46 6.58
CA ALA A 40 -15.03 10.24 5.83
C ALA A 40 -13.53 9.85 5.89
N ILE A 41 -13.26 8.66 6.42
CA ILE A 41 -11.97 7.98 6.41
C ILE A 41 -12.04 6.91 5.33
N THR A 42 -11.28 7.12 4.26
CA THR A 42 -11.27 6.19 3.13
C THR A 42 -10.69 4.83 3.53
N ILE A 43 -11.44 3.75 3.24
CA ILE A 43 -10.88 2.39 3.21
C ILE A 43 -9.77 2.36 2.14
N ASN A 44 -8.55 2.07 2.56
CA ASN A 44 -7.42 1.91 1.64
C ASN A 44 -7.41 0.50 1.02
N ALA A 45 -6.64 0.34 -0.06
CA ALA A 45 -6.49 -0.95 -0.74
C ALA A 45 -6.03 -2.09 0.19
N THR A 46 -5.14 -1.80 1.15
CA THR A 46 -4.65 -2.81 2.10
C THR A 46 -5.77 -3.38 2.97
N GLY A 47 -6.67 -2.53 3.48
CA GLY A 47 -7.85 -2.95 4.24
C GLY A 47 -8.80 -3.80 3.41
N ALA A 48 -9.05 -3.39 2.16
CA ALA A 48 -9.87 -4.17 1.23
C ALA A 48 -9.28 -5.56 0.94
N VAL A 49 -7.97 -5.65 0.67
CA VAL A 49 -7.26 -6.94 0.49
C VAL A 49 -7.38 -7.80 1.75
N ALA A 50 -7.22 -7.23 2.95
CA ALA A 50 -7.33 -7.97 4.20
C ALA A 50 -8.73 -8.57 4.40
N ALA A 51 -9.79 -7.84 4.06
CA ALA A 51 -11.15 -8.36 4.10
C ALA A 51 -11.33 -9.53 3.11
N LEU A 52 -10.88 -9.39 1.87
CA LEU A 52 -10.95 -10.45 0.85
C LEU A 52 -10.16 -11.70 1.23
N LEU A 53 -8.93 -11.55 1.72
CA LEU A 53 -8.14 -12.67 2.23
C LEU A 53 -8.84 -13.35 3.43
N GLY A 54 -9.55 -12.57 4.24
CA GLY A 54 -10.38 -13.09 5.31
C GLY A 54 -11.59 -13.89 4.82
N GLU A 55 -12.22 -13.51 3.70
CA GLU A 55 -13.33 -14.25 3.10
C GLU A 55 -12.90 -15.66 2.68
N ILE A 56 -11.71 -15.78 2.10
CA ILE A 56 -11.12 -17.07 1.69
C ILE A 56 -10.36 -17.77 2.84
N ALA A 57 -10.65 -17.40 4.09
CA ALA A 57 -10.12 -18.02 5.30
C ALA A 57 -8.58 -18.06 5.43
N VAL A 58 -7.86 -17.11 4.81
CA VAL A 58 -6.42 -16.99 5.02
C VAL A 58 -6.13 -16.55 6.46
N PRO A 59 -5.31 -17.29 7.23
CA PRO A 59 -4.94 -16.89 8.58
C PRO A 59 -4.25 -15.52 8.60
N THR A 60 -4.64 -14.63 9.52
CA THR A 60 -4.10 -13.25 9.62
C THR A 60 -2.57 -13.22 9.70
N ARG A 61 -1.96 -14.18 10.40
CA ARG A 61 -0.50 -14.29 10.52
C ARG A 61 0.21 -14.49 9.16
N LEU A 62 -0.49 -15.00 8.16
CA LEU A 62 0.04 -15.27 6.82
C LEU A 62 -0.25 -14.13 5.82
N MET A 63 -1.22 -13.23 6.11
CA MET A 63 -1.64 -12.19 5.17
C MET A 63 -0.51 -11.26 4.74
N ARG A 64 0.47 -10.97 5.62
CA ARG A 64 1.65 -10.17 5.27
C ARG A 64 2.50 -10.81 4.16
N GLY A 65 2.51 -12.14 4.06
CA GLY A 65 3.22 -12.87 3.00
C GLY A 65 2.72 -12.51 1.60
N PHE A 66 1.42 -12.31 1.42
CA PHE A 66 0.84 -11.89 0.14
C PHE A 66 1.37 -10.52 -0.33
N ALA A 67 1.51 -9.58 0.61
CA ALA A 67 2.08 -8.27 0.31
C ALA A 67 3.57 -8.36 -0.08
N VAL A 68 4.33 -9.30 0.50
CA VAL A 68 5.73 -9.54 0.13
C VAL A 68 5.82 -10.12 -1.27
N ILE A 69 5.04 -11.16 -1.56
CA ILE A 69 5.02 -11.83 -2.88
C ILE A 69 4.66 -10.82 -3.99
N SER A 70 3.61 -10.03 -3.79
CA SER A 70 3.17 -9.03 -4.76
C SER A 70 4.24 -7.96 -5.03
N ARG A 71 4.95 -7.49 -3.99
CA ARG A 71 6.02 -6.50 -4.15
C ARG A 71 7.26 -7.06 -4.80
N ALA A 72 7.61 -8.32 -4.54
CA ALA A 72 8.76 -8.96 -5.16
C ALA A 72 8.65 -8.94 -6.70
N ALA A 73 7.46 -9.17 -7.26
CA ALA A 73 7.22 -9.07 -8.70
C ALA A 73 7.51 -7.66 -9.25
N GLY A 74 7.08 -6.61 -8.54
CA GLY A 74 7.36 -5.22 -8.92
C GLY A 74 8.85 -4.88 -8.84
N LEU A 75 9.57 -5.38 -7.83
CA LEU A 75 11.03 -5.20 -7.74
C LEU A 75 11.78 -5.83 -8.91
N VAL A 76 11.36 -7.04 -9.34
CA VAL A 76 11.94 -7.68 -10.53
C VAL A 76 11.67 -6.84 -11.79
N ALA A 77 10.47 -6.29 -11.93
CA ALA A 77 10.14 -5.40 -13.05
C ALA A 77 11.02 -4.13 -13.04
N HIS A 78 11.19 -3.49 -11.89
CA HIS A 78 12.06 -2.32 -11.77
C HIS A 78 13.53 -2.61 -12.10
N ILE A 79 14.04 -3.79 -11.72
CA ILE A 79 15.40 -4.21 -12.13
C ILE A 79 15.48 -4.34 -13.65
N ALA A 80 14.47 -4.95 -14.28
CA ALA A 80 14.44 -5.10 -15.73
C ALA A 80 14.28 -3.76 -16.47
N GLU A 81 13.53 -2.81 -15.90
CA GLU A 81 13.43 -1.43 -16.40
C GLU A 81 14.79 -0.72 -16.33
N GLU A 82 15.45 -0.76 -15.17
CA GLU A 82 16.76 -0.12 -14.97
C GLU A 82 17.85 -0.71 -15.86
N GLN A 83 17.78 -2.00 -16.21
CA GLN A 83 18.70 -2.62 -17.17
C GLN A 83 18.50 -2.13 -18.63
N LYS A 84 17.30 -1.65 -18.97
CA LYS A 84 16.95 -1.19 -20.33
C LYS A 84 17.08 0.31 -20.48
N ASP A 85 16.64 1.07 -19.50
CA ASP A 85 16.66 2.52 -19.45
C ASP A 85 17.22 2.97 -18.08
N PRO A 86 18.56 3.04 -17.94
CA PRO A 86 19.20 3.27 -16.65
C PRO A 86 18.97 4.69 -16.13
N SER A 87 18.26 4.80 -15.00
CA SER A 87 17.98 6.08 -14.34
C SER A 87 18.90 6.34 -13.15
N GLY A 88 19.51 5.30 -12.58
CA GLY A 88 20.26 5.37 -11.33
C GLY A 88 21.45 6.30 -11.38
N ARG A 89 22.19 6.30 -12.50
CA ARG A 89 23.36 7.19 -12.65
C ARG A 89 22.94 8.66 -12.71
N PHE A 90 21.91 8.97 -13.47
CA PHE A 90 21.36 10.32 -13.58
C PHE A 90 20.87 10.84 -12.22
N ILE A 91 20.15 9.99 -11.45
CA ILE A 91 19.67 10.33 -10.11
C ILE A 91 20.85 10.60 -9.17
N TRP A 92 21.87 9.75 -9.18
CA TRP A 92 23.08 9.92 -8.36
C TRP A 92 23.77 11.25 -8.64
N ASP A 93 24.10 11.52 -9.90
CA ASP A 93 24.80 12.74 -10.30
C ASP A 93 23.97 13.97 -9.94
N THR A 94 22.64 13.91 -10.11
CA THR A 94 21.73 15.01 -9.72
C THR A 94 21.78 15.30 -8.21
N ILE A 95 21.74 14.27 -7.37
CA ILE A 95 21.77 14.42 -5.91
C ILE A 95 23.11 15.03 -5.48
N GLU A 96 24.22 14.53 -6.01
CA GLU A 96 25.57 15.00 -5.67
C GLU A 96 25.75 16.50 -5.93
N HIS A 97 25.18 17.01 -7.03
CA HIS A 97 25.31 18.42 -7.40
C HIS A 97 24.27 19.34 -6.72
N THR A 98 23.13 18.79 -6.30
CA THR A 98 22.00 19.61 -5.81
C THR A 98 21.94 19.65 -4.29
N ILE A 99 22.43 18.63 -3.59
CA ILE A 99 22.34 18.53 -2.13
C ILE A 99 23.72 18.83 -1.52
N PRO A 100 23.94 20.06 -1.01
CA PRO A 100 25.21 20.41 -0.39
C PRO A 100 25.43 19.60 0.88
N TYR A 101 26.67 19.12 1.08
CA TYR A 101 27.06 18.47 2.31
C TYR A 101 27.01 19.46 3.49
N VAL A 102 26.36 19.07 4.58
CA VAL A 102 26.33 19.84 5.82
C VAL A 102 27.24 19.14 6.84
N SER A 103 28.39 19.74 7.13
CA SER A 103 29.30 19.24 8.17
C SER A 103 28.64 19.29 9.55
N PRO A 104 28.77 18.23 10.39
CA PRO A 104 28.23 18.21 11.76
C PRO A 104 28.76 19.34 12.67
N SER A 105 29.90 19.96 12.33
CA SER A 105 30.49 21.08 13.06
C SER A 105 29.84 22.45 12.76
N ALA A 106 28.95 22.54 11.77
CA ALA A 106 28.31 23.80 11.38
C ALA A 106 27.08 24.19 12.22
N SER A 107 26.68 23.38 13.23
CA SER A 107 25.52 23.63 14.08
C SER A 107 25.83 24.21 15.47
N GLN A 108 27.10 24.49 15.80
CA GLN A 108 27.47 25.23 17.02
C GLN A 108 27.98 26.62 16.64
N GLY A 109 27.05 27.57 16.55
CA GLY A 109 27.41 28.97 16.30
C GLY A 109 26.24 29.84 15.91
N ARG A 110 25.25 29.98 16.82
CA ARG A 110 24.43 31.18 17.03
C ARG A 110 23.58 30.99 18.29
#